data_AF-A0A6S4LXR0-F1
#
_entry.id   AF-A0A6S4LXR0-F1
#
_cell.length_a   1.000
_cell.length_b   1.000
_cell.length_c   1.000
_cell.angle_alpha   90.00
_cell.angle_beta   90.00
_cell.angle_gamma   90.00
#
_symmetry.space_group_name_H-M   'P 1'
#
loop_
_entity.id
_entity.type
_entity.pdbx_description
1 polymer ?
#
loop_
_entity_poly.entity_id
_entity_poly.type
_entity_poly.pdbx_seq_one_letter_code
_entity_poly.pdbx_strand_id
1 'polypeptide(L)' 'SVRVFFDWNDYLKFYKLGTYWPYTPSIQLLYGLRAALDLIFEEGLDNVIERHRRLGKAT' A
#
# COMPACT_ATOMS: atom_id res chain seq x y z
N SER A 1 -25.59 2.62 -3.79
CA SER A 1 -25.02 3.70 -2.96
C SER A 1 -23.55 3.39 -2.71
N VAL A 2 -22.61 4.26 -3.12
CA VAL A 2 -21.15 4.05 -2.91
C VAL A 2 -20.72 4.25 -1.46
N ARG A 3 -21.60 4.83 -0.63
CA ARG A 3 -21.34 5.13 0.78
C ARG A 3 -20.90 3.91 1.58
N VAL A 4 -21.52 2.75 1.34
CA VAL A 4 -21.21 1.51 2.09
C VAL A 4 -19.84 0.97 1.71
N PHE A 5 -19.52 0.91 0.42
CA PHE A 5 -18.25 0.36 -0.05
C PHE A 5 -17.02 1.13 0.46
N PHE A 6 -17.15 2.46 0.65
CA PHE A 6 -16.08 3.32 1.14
C PHE A 6 -16.20 3.68 2.63
N ASP A 7 -17.03 2.98 3.41
CA ASP A 7 -17.16 3.25 4.86
C ASP A 7 -15.97 2.69 5.63
N TRP A 8 -15.24 3.57 6.32
CA TRP A 8 -14.11 3.17 7.16
C TRP A 8 -14.52 2.35 8.39
N ASN A 9 -15.76 2.50 8.86
CA ASN A 9 -16.24 1.76 10.05
C ASN A 9 -16.23 0.24 9.82
N ASP A 10 -16.49 -0.21 8.58
CA ASP A 10 -16.42 -1.62 8.22
C ASP A 10 -14.99 -2.16 8.35
N TYR A 11 -13.99 -1.42 7.85
CA TYR A 11 -12.59 -1.78 8.05
C TYR A 11 -12.19 -1.78 9.53
N LEU A 12 -12.57 -0.76 10.30
CA LEU A 12 -12.27 -0.69 11.73
C LEU A 12 -12.86 -1.87 12.52
N LYS A 13 -14.06 -2.32 12.15
CA LYS A 13 -14.68 -3.53 12.74
C LYS A 13 -13.83 -4.76 12.44
N PHE A 14 -13.40 -4.96 11.20
CA PHE A 14 -12.61 -6.14 10.80
C PHE A 14 -11.17 -6.10 11.32
N TYR A 15 -10.60 -4.91 11.58
CA TYR A 15 -9.34 -4.77 12.30
C TYR A 15 -9.46 -5.28 13.74
N LYS A 16 -10.55 -4.93 14.44
CA LYS A 16 -10.82 -5.43 15.80
C LYS A 16 -11.07 -6.94 15.84
N LEU A 17 -11.62 -7.52 14.77
CA LEU A 17 -11.84 -8.97 14.65
C LEU A 17 -10.57 -9.75 14.27
N GLY A 18 -9.51 -9.07 13.82
CA GLY A 18 -8.27 -9.70 13.37
C GLY A 18 -8.34 -10.34 11.98
N THR A 19 -9.47 -10.22 11.27
CA THR A 19 -9.64 -10.75 9.90
C THR A 19 -9.37 -9.71 8.80
N TYR A 20 -9.25 -8.43 9.18
CA TYR A 20 -8.84 -7.28 8.37
C TYR A 20 -9.75 -6.84 7.22
N TRP A 21 -10.41 -7.76 6.51
CA TRP A 21 -11.07 -7.47 5.24
C TRP A 21 -12.60 -7.61 5.30
N PRO A 22 -13.37 -6.52 5.15
CA PRO A 22 -14.84 -6.58 5.11
C PRO A 22 -15.39 -7.20 3.82
N TYR A 23 -14.57 -7.29 2.77
CA TYR A 23 -14.87 -7.90 1.47
C TYR A 23 -13.59 -8.41 0.81
N THR A 24 -13.72 -9.20 -0.26
CA THR A 24 -12.59 -9.88 -0.92
C THR A 24 -11.55 -8.88 -1.45
N PRO A 25 -10.28 -8.93 -0.99
CA PRO A 25 -9.20 -8.13 -1.55
C PRO A 25 -8.57 -8.80 -2.79
N SER A 26 -7.75 -8.06 -3.54
CA SER A 26 -6.90 -8.66 -4.58
C SER A 26 -5.65 -9.28 -3.96
N ILE A 27 -5.58 -10.60 -3.95
CA ILE A 27 -4.44 -11.35 -3.38
C ILE A 27 -3.14 -11.02 -4.11
N GLN A 28 -3.17 -10.91 -5.45
CA GLN A 28 -2.01 -10.58 -6.26
C GLN A 28 -1.44 -9.20 -5.91
N LEU A 29 -2.30 -8.21 -5.68
CA LEU A 29 -1.85 -6.87 -5.29
C LEU A 29 -1.31 -6.84 -3.86
N LEU A 30 -1.80 -7.68 -2.94
CA LEU A 30 -1.22 -7.78 -1.59
C LEU A 30 0.20 -8.37 -1.62
N TYR A 31 0.43 -9.43 -2.39
CA TYR A 31 1.79 -9.95 -2.61
C TYR A 31 2.68 -8.96 -3.36
N GLY A 32 2.14 -8.27 -4.37
CA GLY A 32 2.86 -7.23 -5.11
C GLY A 32 3.28 -6.06 -4.23
N LEU A 33 2.39 -5.58 -3.36
CA LEU A 33 2.70 -4.52 -2.40
C LEU A 33 3.76 -4.97 -1.39
N ARG A 34 3.71 -6.23 -0.91
CA ARG A 34 4.75 -6.76 -0.03
C ARG A 34 6.13 -6.68 -0.68
N ALA A 35 6.25 -7.22 -1.89
CA ALA A 35 7.52 -7.21 -2.63
C ALA A 35 7.97 -5.78 -2.97
N ALA A 36 7.06 -4.89 -3.34
CA ALA A 36 7.38 -3.49 -3.61
C ALA A 36 7.94 -2.78 -2.35
N LEU A 37 7.35 -3.02 -1.18
CA LEU A 37 7.86 -2.50 0.08
C LEU A 37 9.21 -3.10 0.45
N ASP A 38 9.43 -4.41 0.22
CA ASP A 38 10.72 -5.05 0.44
C ASP A 38 11.83 -4.38 -0.38
N LEU A 39 11.59 -4.13 -1.67
CA LEU A 39 12.55 -3.44 -2.55
C LEU A 39 12.79 -1.98 -2.14
N ILE A 40 11.73 -1.25 -1.73
CA ILE A 40 11.88 0.12 -1.24
C ILE A 40 12.72 0.16 0.04
N PHE A 41 12.54 -0.79 0.95
CA PHE A 41 13.30 -0.85 2.19
C PHE A 41 14.73 -1.38 1.99
N GLU A 42 14.95 -2.23 1.00
CA GLU A 42 16.28 -2.68 0.57
C GLU A 42 17.09 -1.52 -0.03
N GLU A 43 16.50 -0.73 -0.93
CA GLU A 43 17.14 0.49 -1.47
C GLU A 43 17.31 1.57 -0.40
N GLY A 44 16.33 1.70 0.50
CA GLY A 44 16.20 2.78 1.48
C GLY A 44 15.41 3.97 0.91
N LEU A 45 14.42 4.44 1.66
CA LEU A 45 13.47 5.47 1.18
C LEU A 45 14.16 6.77 0.74
N ASP A 46 15.19 7.21 1.47
CA ASP A 46 15.94 8.42 1.13
C ASP A 46 16.70 8.27 -0.20
N ASN A 47 17.23 7.07 -0.47
CA ASN A 47 17.91 6.76 -1.73
C ASN A 47 16.92 6.72 -2.90
N VAL A 48 15.71 6.19 -2.69
CA VAL A 48 14.62 6.24 -3.67
C VAL A 48 14.30 7.68 -4.04
N ILE A 49 14.11 8.56 -3.05
CA ILE A 49 13.81 9.98 -3.27
C ILE A 49 14.95 10.67 -4.01
N GLU A 50 16.20 10.45 -3.58
CA GLU A 50 17.38 11.04 -4.20
C GLU A 50 17.58 10.55 -5.65
N ARG A 51 17.33 9.26 -5.94
CA ARG A 51 17.35 8.72 -7.30
C ARG A 51 16.35 9.45 -8.20
N HIS A 52 15.10 9.64 -7.75
CA HIS A 52 14.10 10.39 -8.52
C HIS A 52 14.51 11.85 -8.69
N ARG A 53 15.08 12.49 -7.65
CA ARG A 53 15.58 13.87 -7.72
C ARG A 53 16.69 14.04 -8.75
N ARG A 54 17.61 13.08 -8.86
CA ARG A 54 18.70 13.11 -9.87
C ARG A 54 18.14 12.94 -11.27
N LEU A 55 17.27 11.95 -11.49
CA LEU A 55 16.67 11.68 -12.80
C LEU A 55 15.79 12.83 -13.28
N GLY A 56 15.02 13.47 -12.40
CA GLY A 56 14.22 14.64 -12.75
C GLY A 56 15.03 15.90 -13.07
N LYS A 57 16.33 15.94 -12.69
CA LYS A 57 17.25 17.04 -13.03
C LYS A 57 18.11 16.75 -14.26
N ALA A 58 18.15 15.51 -14.74
CA ALA A 58 18.88 15.15 -15.94
C ALA A 58 18.10 15.67 -17.17
N THR A 59 18.47 16.86 -17.64
CA THR A 59 18.08 17.41 -18.95
C THR A 59 19.06 16.98 -20.02
#